data_AF-A0A9D6T981-F1
#
_entry.id   AF-A0A9D6T981-F1
#
_cell.length_a   1.000
_cell.length_b   1.000
_cell.length_c   1.000
_cell.angle_alpha   90.00
_cell.angle_beta   90.00
_cell.angle_gamma   90.00
#
_symmetry.space_group_name_H-M   'P 1'
#
loop_
_entity.id
_entity.type
_entity.pdbx_description
1 polymer ?
#
loop_
_entity_poly.entity_id
_entity_poly.type
_entity_poly.pdbx_seq_one_letter_code
_entity_poly.pdbx_strand_id
1 'polypeptide(L)'
;MDRAWKIMAAVAIALGAAAFFYSFYLPPGSSLAVLSQALGASLVPAGIISIITSVASSHVIEQNLTGRFDSSSSALRDHIASLGDAAKQVGHTVSAGLQTATGELQQSIDDLRITNDFLSRARDLGVVMIYENRNQALDHFLDHLEEFVSRGQNPDAAVDDKREVVFVASSLRGVIEDDPKYAAQLERIIASRGKAEMRFLLTHPIFSELREAQESRPPGGIAVEILHAIAWLEDRGVPPSDIRVYKGTPTCFMVASSERMLINPYPYQREAYRSFCIEAVSTRNERGVYHSFWVNHYMKPWYGEDKRRDHFIQPNALRYVHEVLDGPFPQGWTVASQGSHAFADFFVIHDPEGMYLAVNVRGLEKTIAYERDSDGSCKELQVGDTLSVRLLDLTTCDPKWSDVGQIQLDRGRNGFWHRKLSDYKSFSSYAMIGVFDDRNQSPFHFEKNPKLEGQNLPLMWKWFRHEDA
;
A
#
# COMPACT_ATOMS: atom_id res chain seq x y z
N MET A 1 44.93 -8.64 -88.89
CA MET A 1 46.16 -9.38 -89.29
C MET A 1 45.91 -10.38 -90.42
N ASP A 2 44.77 -11.09 -90.43
CA ASP A 2 44.50 -12.18 -91.38
C ASP A 2 44.53 -11.80 -92.88
N ARG A 3 44.09 -10.57 -93.22
CA ARG A 3 44.07 -10.08 -94.61
C ARG A 3 45.48 -9.81 -95.17
N ALA A 4 46.37 -9.25 -94.36
CA ALA A 4 47.75 -8.96 -94.76
C ALA A 4 48.55 -10.26 -94.98
N TRP A 5 48.31 -11.27 -94.14
CA TRP A 5 48.99 -12.56 -94.23
C TRP A 5 48.55 -13.36 -95.48
N LYS A 6 47.25 -13.37 -95.78
CA LYS A 6 46.71 -13.97 -97.01
C LYS A 6 47.23 -13.30 -98.28
N ILE A 7 47.39 -11.98 -98.26
CA ILE A 7 47.98 -11.23 -99.38
C ILE A 7 49.45 -11.61 -99.56
N MET A 8 50.25 -11.67 -98.48
CA MET A 8 51.66 -12.06 -98.58
C MET A 8 51.85 -13.50 -99.09
N ALA A 9 51.01 -14.44 -98.63
CA ALA A 9 51.05 -15.82 -99.11
C ALA A 9 50.69 -15.91 -100.60
N ALA A 10 49.66 -15.18 -101.06
CA ALA A 10 49.28 -15.12 -102.47
C ALA A 10 50.40 -14.48 -103.33
N VAL A 11 51.06 -13.45 -102.83
CA VAL A 11 52.21 -12.82 -103.51
C VAL A 11 53.38 -13.78 -103.62
N ALA A 12 53.70 -14.54 -102.56
CA ALA A 12 54.75 -15.55 -102.59
C ALA A 12 54.47 -16.67 -103.61
N ILE A 13 53.22 -17.14 -103.71
CA ILE A 13 52.80 -18.12 -104.72
C ILE A 13 52.96 -17.53 -106.13
N ALA A 14 52.47 -16.30 -106.36
CA ALA A 14 52.51 -15.67 -107.67
C ALA A 14 53.94 -15.41 -108.14
N LEU A 15 54.81 -14.89 -107.27
CA LEU A 15 56.23 -14.67 -107.58
C LEU A 15 56.98 -15.98 -107.79
N GLY A 16 56.71 -17.00 -106.97
CA GLY A 16 57.29 -18.33 -107.14
C GLY A 16 56.88 -18.96 -108.48
N ALA A 17 55.60 -18.91 -108.82
CA ALA A 17 55.10 -19.45 -110.08
C ALA A 17 55.69 -18.69 -111.28
N ALA A 18 55.71 -17.35 -111.22
CA ALA A 18 56.31 -16.53 -112.26
C ALA A 18 57.80 -16.84 -112.46
N ALA A 19 58.58 -16.97 -111.38
CA ALA A 19 59.99 -17.36 -111.45
C ALA A 19 60.18 -18.78 -112.02
N PHE A 20 59.32 -19.72 -111.64
CA PHE A 20 59.36 -21.08 -112.17
C PHE A 20 59.09 -21.10 -113.67
N PHE A 21 58.04 -20.40 -114.14
CA PHE A 21 57.70 -20.36 -115.56
C PHE A 21 58.69 -19.55 -116.39
N TYR A 22 59.23 -18.45 -115.85
CA TYR A 22 60.25 -17.65 -116.50
C TYR A 22 61.52 -18.46 -116.78
N SER A 23 61.83 -19.44 -115.93
CA SER A 23 63.00 -20.31 -116.12
C SER A 23 62.98 -21.09 -117.44
N PHE A 24 61.80 -21.41 -117.99
CA PHE A 24 61.67 -22.13 -119.27
C PHE A 24 62.08 -21.29 -120.48
N TYR A 25 62.09 -19.95 -120.34
CA TYR A 25 62.50 -19.02 -121.39
C TYR A 25 63.98 -18.67 -121.33
N LEU A 26 64.70 -19.15 -120.32
CA LEU A 26 66.14 -18.94 -120.16
C LEU A 26 66.93 -20.10 -120.78
N PRO A 27 68.17 -19.85 -121.29
CA PRO A 27 68.99 -20.90 -121.87
C PRO A 27 69.24 -22.04 -120.88
N PRO A 28 69.01 -23.31 -121.28
CA PRO A 28 69.20 -24.46 -120.41
C PRO A 28 70.62 -24.51 -119.85
N GLY A 29 70.74 -24.73 -118.54
CA GLY A 29 72.04 -24.83 -117.85
C GLY A 29 72.67 -23.49 -117.45
N SER A 30 72.05 -22.35 -117.76
CA SER A 30 72.47 -21.07 -117.20
C SER A 30 72.21 -21.00 -115.70
N SER A 31 73.11 -20.36 -114.95
CA SER A 31 72.96 -20.19 -113.49
C SER A 31 71.68 -19.44 -113.12
N LEU A 32 71.23 -18.52 -113.98
CA LEU A 32 69.96 -17.80 -113.83
C LEU A 32 68.74 -18.72 -113.97
N ALA A 33 68.75 -19.67 -114.91
CA ALA A 33 67.66 -20.64 -115.04
C ALA A 33 67.53 -21.53 -113.79
N VAL A 34 68.67 -22.02 -113.27
CA VAL A 34 68.71 -22.85 -112.05
C VAL A 34 68.23 -22.07 -110.83
N LEU A 35 68.67 -20.82 -110.66
CA LEU A 35 68.23 -19.97 -109.55
C LEU A 35 66.73 -19.67 -109.61
N SER A 36 66.20 -19.39 -110.81
CA SER A 36 64.78 -19.10 -111.02
C SER A 36 63.90 -20.32 -110.74
N GLN A 37 64.35 -21.53 -111.11
CA GLN A 37 63.67 -22.78 -110.76
C GLN A 37 63.69 -23.05 -109.26
N ALA A 38 64.84 -22.87 -108.59
CA ALA A 38 64.98 -23.09 -107.17
C ALA A 38 64.09 -22.13 -106.35
N LEU A 39 64.04 -20.85 -106.74
CA LEU A 39 63.15 -19.85 -106.15
C LEU A 39 61.69 -20.25 -106.33
N GLY A 40 61.31 -20.65 -107.54
CA GLY A 40 59.94 -21.08 -107.83
C GLY A 40 59.49 -22.32 -107.06
N ALA A 41 60.35 -23.34 -107.02
CA ALA A 41 60.08 -24.59 -106.31
C ALA A 41 60.00 -24.42 -104.78
N SER A 42 60.62 -23.38 -104.23
CA SER A 42 60.60 -23.10 -102.78
C SER A 42 59.43 -22.20 -102.37
N LEU A 43 59.13 -21.15 -103.15
CA LEU A 43 58.14 -20.14 -102.77
C LEU A 43 56.69 -20.59 -102.97
N VAL A 44 56.40 -21.40 -104.01
CA VAL A 44 55.03 -21.88 -104.27
C VAL A 44 54.51 -22.79 -103.16
N PRO A 45 55.22 -23.86 -102.74
CA PRO A 45 54.74 -24.72 -101.65
C PRO A 45 54.65 -23.99 -100.31
N ALA A 46 55.59 -23.10 -100.01
CA ALA A 46 55.59 -22.31 -98.78
C ALA A 46 54.35 -21.40 -98.68
N GLY A 47 53.97 -20.74 -99.77
CA GLY A 47 52.77 -19.92 -99.81
C GLY A 47 51.48 -20.73 -99.66
N ILE A 48 51.39 -21.93 -100.26
CA ILE A 48 50.22 -22.82 -100.15
C ILE A 48 50.05 -23.32 -98.71
N ILE A 49 51.12 -23.79 -98.07
CA ILE A 49 51.08 -24.26 -96.68
C ILE A 49 50.60 -23.14 -95.75
N SER A 50 51.10 -21.91 -95.94
CA SER A 50 50.71 -20.76 -95.11
C SER A 50 49.21 -20.42 -95.21
N ILE A 51 48.56 -20.65 -96.35
CA ILE A 51 47.11 -20.43 -96.51
C ILE A 51 46.32 -21.49 -95.76
N ILE A 52 46.72 -22.76 -95.86
CA ILE A 52 46.06 -23.88 -95.18
C ILE A 52 46.13 -23.72 -93.66
N THR A 53 47.28 -23.33 -93.12
CA THR A 53 47.45 -23.12 -91.67
C THR A 53 46.64 -21.93 -91.15
N SER A 54 46.47 -20.86 -91.94
CA SER A 54 45.63 -19.70 -91.59
C SER A 54 44.14 -20.05 -91.52
N VAL A 55 43.63 -20.87 -92.45
CA VAL A 55 42.21 -21.28 -92.47
C VAL A 55 41.87 -22.22 -91.30
N ALA A 56 42.76 -23.16 -90.96
CA ALA A 56 42.57 -24.06 -89.82
C ALA A 56 42.59 -23.33 -88.46
N SER A 57 43.43 -22.29 -88.33
CA SER A 57 43.55 -21.50 -87.10
C SER A 57 42.33 -20.58 -86.84
N SER A 58 41.60 -20.18 -87.88
CA SER A 58 40.46 -19.25 -87.73
C SER A 58 39.19 -19.92 -87.21
N HIS A 59 39.00 -21.22 -87.48
CA HIS A 59 37.77 -21.95 -87.11
C HIS A 59 37.73 -22.38 -85.63
N VAL A 60 38.90 -22.54 -84.99
CA VAL A 60 39.04 -22.96 -83.59
C VAL A 60 38.84 -21.80 -82.60
N ILE A 61 39.09 -20.56 -83.04
CA ILE A 61 38.98 -19.35 -82.21
C ILE A 61 37.52 -18.87 -82.11
N GLU A 62 36.73 -19.05 -83.17
CA GLU A 62 35.35 -18.55 -83.25
C GLU A 62 34.37 -19.35 -82.36
N GLN A 63 34.57 -20.65 -82.18
CA GLN A 63 33.72 -21.49 -81.33
C GLN A 63 33.95 -21.31 -79.81
N ASN A 64 35.13 -20.86 -79.40
CA ASN A 64 35.48 -20.71 -77.97
C ASN A 64 35.06 -19.36 -77.36
N LEU A 65 34.85 -18.32 -78.17
CA LEU A 65 34.57 -16.97 -77.69
C LEU A 65 33.07 -16.71 -77.47
N THR A 66 32.18 -17.23 -78.33
CA THR A 66 30.72 -17.07 -78.21
C THR A 66 30.17 -17.79 -76.97
N GLY A 67 30.60 -19.02 -76.70
CA GLY A 67 30.13 -19.78 -75.53
C GLY A 67 30.51 -19.15 -74.17
N ARG A 68 31.65 -18.45 -74.09
CA ARG A 68 32.08 -17.76 -72.86
C ARG A 68 31.36 -16.43 -72.64
N PHE A 69 30.94 -15.77 -73.72
CA PHE A 69 30.22 -14.51 -73.66
C PHE A 69 28.78 -14.70 -73.17
N ASP A 70 28.08 -15.73 -73.67
CA ASP A 70 26.71 -16.02 -73.27
C ASP A 70 26.61 -16.50 -71.81
N SER A 71 27.57 -17.31 -71.36
CA SER A 71 27.67 -17.75 -69.96
C SER A 71 27.94 -16.59 -69.01
N SER A 72 28.82 -15.65 -69.39
CA SER A 72 29.09 -14.45 -68.56
C SER A 72 27.90 -13.48 -68.54
N SER A 73 27.19 -13.32 -69.66
CA SER A 73 26.01 -12.45 -69.77
C SER A 73 24.85 -12.95 -68.91
N SER A 74 24.61 -14.28 -68.88
CA SER A 74 23.61 -14.88 -67.99
C SER A 74 23.97 -14.70 -66.51
N ALA A 75 25.22 -15.01 -66.13
CA ALA A 75 25.68 -14.86 -64.76
C ALA A 75 25.59 -13.41 -64.25
N LEU A 76 25.84 -12.42 -65.12
CA LEU A 76 25.73 -11.01 -64.77
C LEU A 76 24.27 -10.58 -64.56
N ARG A 77 23.32 -11.06 -65.37
CA ARG A 77 21.88 -10.79 -65.17
C ARG A 77 21.37 -11.39 -63.86
N ASP A 78 21.78 -12.62 -63.56
CA ASP A 78 21.39 -13.30 -62.32
C ASP A 78 21.96 -12.58 -61.08
N HIS A 79 23.18 -12.04 -61.17
CA HIS A 79 23.76 -11.19 -60.12
C HIS A 79 23.05 -9.83 -59.97
N ILE A 80 22.63 -9.20 -61.08
CA ILE A 80 21.88 -7.94 -61.03
C ILE A 80 20.48 -8.18 -60.45
N ALA A 81 19.82 -9.28 -60.79
CA ALA A 81 18.54 -9.67 -60.22
C ALA A 81 18.66 -9.95 -58.71
N SER A 82 19.68 -10.71 -58.28
CA SER A 82 19.90 -11.01 -56.86
C SER A 82 20.26 -9.78 -56.04
N LEU A 83 21.03 -8.83 -56.61
CA LEU A 83 21.29 -7.52 -55.99
C LEU A 83 20.02 -6.67 -55.89
N GLY A 84 19.15 -6.71 -56.89
CA GLY A 84 17.84 -6.04 -56.87
C GLY A 84 16.92 -6.59 -55.78
N ASP A 85 16.90 -7.92 -55.60
CA ASP A 85 16.11 -8.57 -54.56
C ASP A 85 16.70 -8.34 -53.15
N ALA A 86 18.03 -8.36 -53.00
CA ALA A 86 18.70 -8.02 -51.75
C ALA A 86 18.43 -6.55 -51.34
N ALA A 87 18.46 -5.61 -52.29
CA ALA A 87 18.14 -4.20 -52.03
C ALA A 87 16.68 -4.00 -51.58
N LYS A 88 15.72 -4.72 -52.20
CA LYS A 88 14.32 -4.72 -51.75
C LYS A 88 14.16 -5.32 -50.37
N GLN A 89 14.85 -6.43 -50.08
CA GLN A 89 14.81 -7.09 -48.77
C GLN A 89 15.36 -6.19 -47.66
N VAL A 90 16.47 -5.48 -47.91
CA VAL A 90 16.99 -4.45 -47.00
C VAL A 90 15.98 -3.31 -46.83
N GLY A 91 15.37 -2.82 -47.91
CA GLY A 91 14.33 -1.79 -47.85
C GLY A 91 13.11 -2.21 -47.02
N HIS A 92 12.62 -3.44 -47.19
CA HIS A 92 11.53 -3.99 -46.38
C HIS A 92 11.93 -4.20 -44.92
N THR A 93 13.16 -4.64 -44.66
CA THR A 93 13.66 -4.87 -43.29
C THR A 93 13.83 -3.55 -42.54
N VAL A 94 14.36 -2.52 -43.21
CA VAL A 94 14.51 -1.16 -42.68
C VAL A 94 13.14 -0.51 -42.49
N SER A 95 12.21 -0.65 -43.45
CA SER A 95 10.85 -0.12 -43.31
C SER A 95 10.07 -0.81 -42.18
N ALA A 96 10.18 -2.14 -42.06
CA ALA A 96 9.55 -2.89 -40.96
C ALA A 96 10.17 -2.49 -39.62
N GLY A 97 11.50 -2.38 -39.54
CA GLY A 97 12.20 -1.90 -38.35
C GLY A 97 11.81 -0.47 -37.95
N LEU A 98 11.69 0.45 -38.91
CA LEU A 98 11.21 1.82 -38.69
C LEU A 98 9.76 1.85 -38.22
N GLN A 99 8.88 1.02 -38.79
CA GLN A 99 7.49 0.92 -38.35
C GLN A 99 7.40 0.38 -36.92
N THR A 100 8.16 -0.66 -36.59
CA THR A 100 8.25 -1.20 -35.23
C THR A 100 8.77 -0.14 -34.26
N ALA A 101 9.89 0.52 -34.57
CA ALA A 101 10.47 1.56 -33.71
C ALA A 101 9.54 2.77 -33.54
N THR A 102 8.83 3.18 -34.60
CA THR A 102 7.83 4.25 -34.53
C THR A 102 6.64 3.84 -33.64
N GLY A 103 6.22 2.57 -33.75
CA GLY A 103 5.17 2.00 -32.88
C GLY A 103 5.59 1.96 -31.41
N GLU A 104 6.79 1.48 -31.12
CA GLU A 104 7.35 1.44 -29.74
C GLU A 104 7.52 2.85 -29.14
N LEU A 105 7.98 3.81 -29.94
CA LEU A 105 8.09 5.21 -29.52
C LEU A 105 6.72 5.82 -29.24
N GLN A 106 5.74 5.58 -30.11
CA GLN A 106 4.37 6.06 -29.92
C GLN A 106 3.77 5.48 -28.64
N GLN A 107 3.94 4.17 -28.39
CA GLN A 107 3.52 3.53 -27.15
C GLN A 107 4.16 4.17 -25.92
N SER A 108 5.48 4.44 -25.99
CA SER A 108 6.20 5.10 -24.88
C SER A 108 5.70 6.52 -24.63
N ILE A 109 5.37 7.29 -25.68
CA ILE A 109 4.76 8.62 -25.57
C ILE A 109 3.38 8.55 -24.91
N ASP A 110 2.57 7.56 -25.30
CA ASP A 110 1.23 7.37 -24.74
C ASP A 110 1.30 6.95 -23.26
N ASP A 111 2.21 6.06 -22.90
CA ASP A 111 2.46 5.64 -21.50
C ASP A 111 2.93 6.82 -20.63
N LEU A 112 3.81 7.67 -21.15
CA LEU A 112 4.26 8.90 -20.48
C LEU A 112 3.11 9.88 -20.28
N ARG A 113 2.25 10.05 -21.29
CA ARG A 113 1.09 10.93 -21.19
C ARG A 113 0.11 10.44 -20.12
N ILE A 114 -0.20 9.15 -20.09
CA ILE A 114 -1.05 8.53 -19.07
C ILE A 114 -0.46 8.73 -17.68
N THR A 115 0.84 8.50 -17.53
CA THR A 115 1.56 8.68 -16.25
C THR A 115 1.52 10.14 -15.79
N ASN A 116 1.77 11.09 -16.70
CA ASN A 116 1.73 12.51 -16.37
C ASN A 116 0.32 13.00 -15.99
N ASP A 117 -0.70 12.52 -16.70
CA ASP A 117 -2.10 12.83 -16.38
C ASP A 117 -2.49 12.26 -15.00
N PHE A 118 -2.05 11.04 -14.68
CA PHE A 118 -2.23 10.45 -13.35
C PHE A 118 -1.53 11.26 -12.26
N LEU A 119 -0.25 11.61 -12.44
CA LEU A 119 0.53 12.39 -11.48
C LEU A 119 -0.06 13.78 -11.25
N SER A 120 -0.54 14.45 -12.32
CA SER A 120 -1.21 15.74 -12.17
C SER A 120 -2.47 15.61 -11.34
N ARG A 121 -3.33 14.62 -11.63
CA ARG A 121 -4.56 14.39 -10.86
C ARG A 121 -4.29 13.99 -9.42
N ALA A 122 -3.31 13.14 -9.18
CA ALA A 122 -2.89 12.74 -7.84
C ALA A 122 -2.44 13.96 -7.02
N ARG A 123 -1.59 14.80 -7.60
CA ARG A 123 -1.14 16.07 -7.00
C ARG A 123 -2.33 17.01 -6.72
N ASP A 124 -3.24 17.17 -7.68
CA ASP A 124 -4.40 18.05 -7.53
C ASP A 124 -5.38 17.57 -6.45
N LEU A 125 -5.44 16.25 -6.22
CA LEU A 125 -6.18 15.62 -5.13
C LEU A 125 -5.40 15.60 -3.80
N GLY A 126 -4.12 15.97 -3.81
CA GLY A 126 -3.23 15.96 -2.65
C GLY A 126 -2.67 14.59 -2.30
N VAL A 127 -2.78 13.57 -3.16
CA VAL A 127 -2.20 12.24 -2.91
C VAL A 127 -0.69 12.30 -3.09
N VAL A 128 0.06 11.94 -2.05
CA VAL A 128 1.54 11.96 -2.07
C VAL A 128 2.15 10.57 -2.09
N MET A 129 1.48 9.57 -1.48
CA MET A 129 1.99 8.21 -1.45
C MET A 129 0.83 7.20 -1.41
N ILE A 130 1.05 6.06 -2.07
CA ILE A 130 0.21 4.87 -1.96
C ILE A 130 1.10 3.74 -1.46
N TYR A 131 0.77 3.19 -0.29
CA TYR A 131 1.52 2.09 0.31
C TYR A 131 0.85 0.77 -0.05
N GLU A 132 1.65 -0.23 -0.38
CA GLU A 132 1.16 -1.57 -0.68
C GLU A 132 0.53 -2.25 0.55
N ASN A 133 1.07 -1.96 1.74
CA ASN A 133 0.59 -2.52 2.99
C ASN A 133 0.58 -1.48 4.13
N ARG A 134 -0.18 -1.80 5.17
CA ARG A 134 -0.44 -0.91 6.31
C ARG A 134 0.77 -0.69 7.22
N ASN A 135 1.66 -1.67 7.34
CA ASN A 135 2.84 -1.55 8.21
C ASN A 135 3.82 -0.51 7.68
N GLN A 136 4.14 -0.58 6.37
CA GLN A 136 4.97 0.44 5.73
C GLN A 136 4.37 1.84 5.86
N ALA A 137 3.05 1.93 5.75
CA ALA A 137 2.33 3.19 5.86
C ALA A 137 2.39 3.77 7.27
N LEU A 138 2.14 2.95 8.30
CA LEU A 138 2.22 3.36 9.70
C LEU A 138 3.64 3.72 10.13
N ASP A 139 4.64 2.92 9.76
CA ASP A 139 6.05 3.20 10.04
C ASP A 139 6.42 4.61 9.55
N HIS A 140 6.14 4.89 8.27
CA HIS A 140 6.45 6.19 7.69
C HIS A 140 5.63 7.33 8.32
N PHE A 141 4.33 7.11 8.54
CA PHE A 141 3.45 8.20 8.96
C PHE A 141 3.56 8.52 10.44
N LEU A 142 3.82 7.53 11.31
CA LEU A 142 4.05 7.79 12.73
C LEU A 142 5.36 8.54 12.97
N ASP A 143 6.40 8.28 12.17
CA ASP A 143 7.63 9.09 12.16
C ASP A 143 7.32 10.56 11.80
N HIS A 144 6.49 10.78 10.79
CA HIS A 144 6.01 12.12 10.44
C HIS A 144 5.22 12.77 11.58
N LEU A 145 4.35 12.04 12.29
CA LEU A 145 3.60 12.59 13.42
C LEU A 145 4.51 12.96 14.59
N GLU A 146 5.50 12.12 14.91
CA GLU A 146 6.50 12.37 15.95
C GLU A 146 7.30 13.64 15.64
N GLU A 147 7.74 13.83 14.39
CA GLU A 147 8.36 15.07 13.93
C GLU A 147 7.38 16.26 14.02
N PHE A 148 6.15 16.08 13.55
CA PHE A 148 5.12 17.12 13.52
C PHE A 148 4.83 17.68 14.91
N VAL A 149 4.68 16.82 15.92
CA VAL A 149 4.46 17.25 17.31
C VAL A 149 5.72 17.83 17.95
N SER A 150 6.89 17.24 17.67
CA SER A 150 8.18 17.71 18.23
C SER A 150 8.53 19.12 17.75
N ARG A 151 8.23 19.46 16.50
CA ARG A 151 8.38 20.83 15.97
C ARG A 151 7.57 21.87 16.75
N GLY A 152 6.54 21.46 17.50
CA GLY A 152 5.63 22.33 18.26
C GLY A 152 6.14 22.66 19.65
N GLN A 153 7.21 21.98 20.08
CA GLN A 153 7.88 22.26 21.34
C GLN A 153 8.86 23.43 21.25
N ASN A 154 9.21 23.86 20.03
CA ASN A 154 10.09 25.01 19.85
C ASN A 154 9.39 26.30 20.30
N PRO A 155 9.88 26.99 21.35
CA PRO A 155 9.27 28.23 21.85
C PRO A 155 9.28 29.36 20.81
N ASP A 156 10.14 29.30 19.80
CA ASP A 156 10.24 30.28 18.71
C ASP A 156 9.30 29.97 17.53
N ALA A 157 8.62 28.81 17.53
CA ALA A 157 7.62 28.51 16.52
C ALA A 157 6.44 29.48 16.68
N ALA A 158 6.08 30.17 15.59
CA ALA A 158 4.97 31.11 15.57
C ALA A 158 3.72 30.46 16.18
N VAL A 159 3.12 31.15 17.16
CA VAL A 159 2.03 30.66 18.03
C VAL A 159 0.74 30.38 17.24
N ASP A 160 0.63 30.87 16.00
CA ASP A 160 -0.62 30.88 15.23
C ASP A 160 -0.96 29.58 14.48
N ASP A 161 -0.03 28.64 14.32
CA ASP A 161 -0.35 27.38 13.65
C ASP A 161 -1.00 26.40 14.62
N LYS A 162 -2.33 26.29 14.53
CA LYS A 162 -3.11 25.28 15.25
C LYS A 162 -2.63 23.88 14.83
N ARG A 163 -1.88 23.22 15.72
CA ARG A 163 -1.39 21.85 15.53
C ARG A 163 -2.39 20.87 16.10
N GLU A 164 -2.95 20.07 15.22
CA GLU A 164 -3.99 19.11 15.56
C GLU A 164 -3.61 17.75 14.98
N VAL A 165 -3.64 16.72 15.82
CA VAL A 165 -3.46 15.31 15.46
C VAL A 165 -4.75 14.58 15.76
N VAL A 166 -5.21 13.75 14.84
CA VAL A 166 -6.50 13.09 14.90
C VAL A 166 -6.34 11.61 14.58
N PHE A 167 -6.95 10.77 15.41
CA PHE A 167 -7.13 9.34 15.18
C PHE A 167 -8.62 9.06 15.05
N VAL A 168 -9.03 8.48 13.93
CA VAL A 168 -10.39 7.96 13.71
C VAL A 168 -10.29 6.46 13.47
N ALA A 169 -10.92 5.68 14.32
CA ALA A 169 -10.73 4.23 14.33
C ALA A 169 -11.95 3.51 14.90
N SER A 170 -12.15 2.23 14.53
CA SER A 170 -13.14 1.41 15.24
C SER A 170 -12.67 1.09 16.65
N SER A 171 -11.45 0.59 16.78
CA SER A 171 -10.69 0.42 18.03
C SER A 171 -9.22 0.73 17.73
N LEU A 172 -8.37 0.81 18.75
CA LEU A 172 -6.92 1.03 18.57
C LEU A 172 -6.09 -0.25 18.78
N ARG A 173 -6.73 -1.43 18.81
CA ARG A 173 -6.04 -2.70 19.11
C ARG A 173 -4.84 -2.95 18.23
N GLY A 174 -4.96 -2.78 16.91
CA GLY A 174 -3.84 -2.99 15.99
C GLY A 174 -2.63 -2.09 16.27
N VAL A 175 -2.84 -0.89 16.85
CA VAL A 175 -1.77 0.06 17.19
C VAL A 175 -1.23 -0.20 18.60
N ILE A 176 -2.06 -0.64 19.53
CA ILE A 176 -1.72 -0.75 20.96
C ILE A 176 -1.25 -2.15 21.35
N GLU A 177 -1.85 -3.22 20.80
CA GLU A 177 -1.63 -4.60 21.25
C GLU A 177 -0.86 -5.45 20.24
N ASP A 178 -1.17 -5.31 18.95
CA ASP A 178 -0.67 -6.24 17.93
C ASP A 178 0.83 -6.03 17.62
N ASP A 179 1.32 -4.79 17.71
CA ASP A 179 2.74 -4.47 17.53
C ASP A 179 3.24 -3.49 18.62
N PRO A 180 4.08 -3.95 19.57
CA PRO A 180 4.64 -3.12 20.63
C PRO A 180 5.40 -1.89 20.12
N LYS A 181 5.94 -1.93 18.89
CA LYS A 181 6.63 -0.80 18.28
C LYS A 181 5.70 0.39 18.11
N TYR A 182 4.51 0.17 17.58
CA TYR A 182 3.53 1.25 17.35
C TYR A 182 2.98 1.80 18.66
N ALA A 183 2.74 0.94 19.65
CA ALA A 183 2.32 1.35 20.97
C ALA A 183 3.37 2.29 21.61
N ALA A 184 4.64 1.88 21.60
CA ALA A 184 5.74 2.69 22.12
C ALA A 184 5.92 4.01 21.34
N GLN A 185 5.67 4.02 20.03
CA GLN A 185 5.75 5.24 19.23
C GLN A 185 4.58 6.19 19.51
N LEU A 186 3.35 5.67 19.62
CA LEU A 186 2.20 6.45 20.01
C LEU A 186 2.38 7.04 21.42
N GLU A 187 2.95 6.29 22.36
CA GLU A 187 3.34 6.80 23.69
C GLU A 187 4.30 8.00 23.60
N ARG A 188 5.34 7.90 22.77
CA ARG A 188 6.27 9.02 22.55
C ARG A 188 5.59 10.23 21.92
N ILE A 189 4.68 10.03 20.98
CA ILE A 189 3.89 11.12 20.37
C ILE A 189 3.00 11.79 21.43
N ILE A 190 2.30 11.00 22.26
CA ILE A 190 1.44 11.50 23.34
C ILE A 190 2.26 12.29 24.36
N ALA A 191 3.44 11.78 24.73
CA ALA A 191 4.34 12.44 25.69
C ALA A 191 4.97 13.72 25.11
N SER A 192 5.22 13.76 23.81
CA SER A 192 5.85 14.90 23.11
C SER A 192 4.86 15.91 22.54
N ARG A 193 3.55 15.70 22.67
CA ARG A 193 2.51 16.55 22.04
C ARG A 193 2.60 18.04 22.39
N GLY A 194 3.10 18.39 23.57
CA GLY A 194 3.19 19.79 24.02
C GLY A 194 1.84 20.51 23.95
N LYS A 195 1.75 21.56 23.12
CA LYS A 195 0.51 22.32 22.88
C LYS A 195 -0.37 21.76 21.75
N ALA A 196 0.08 20.71 21.04
CA ALA A 196 -0.72 20.12 19.98
C ALA A 196 -1.99 19.48 20.55
N GLU A 197 -3.13 19.77 19.93
CA GLU A 197 -4.40 19.09 20.23
C GLU A 197 -4.33 17.68 19.66
N MET A 198 -4.61 16.67 20.48
CA MET A 198 -4.62 15.28 20.03
C MET A 198 -6.01 14.71 20.25
N ARG A 199 -6.70 14.28 19.20
CA ARG A 199 -8.11 13.87 19.25
C ARG A 199 -8.27 12.42 18.84
N PHE A 200 -9.07 11.67 19.59
CA PHE A 200 -9.34 10.26 19.32
C PHE A 200 -10.85 10.06 19.17
N LEU A 201 -11.28 9.69 17.97
CA LEU A 201 -12.66 9.36 17.66
C LEU A 201 -12.78 7.86 17.43
N LEU A 202 -13.35 7.16 18.41
CA LEU A 202 -13.51 5.71 18.40
C LEU A 202 -14.95 5.32 18.07
N THR A 203 -15.19 4.09 17.61
CA THR A 203 -16.57 3.57 17.51
C THR A 203 -17.19 3.52 18.90
N HIS A 204 -18.46 3.87 19.01
CA HIS A 204 -19.20 3.64 20.24
C HIS A 204 -19.41 2.13 20.44
N PRO A 205 -19.08 1.57 21.62
CA PRO A 205 -19.11 0.13 21.89
C PRO A 205 -20.41 -0.58 21.48
N ILE A 206 -21.60 -0.03 21.75
CA ILE A 206 -22.86 -0.66 21.28
C ILE A 206 -22.96 -0.83 19.75
N PHE A 207 -22.33 0.05 18.97
CA PHE A 207 -22.32 -0.03 17.51
C PHE A 207 -21.19 -0.93 16.99
N SER A 208 -20.31 -1.43 17.86
CA SER A 208 -19.25 -2.37 17.48
C SER A 208 -19.81 -3.72 17.04
N GLU A 209 -21.00 -4.10 17.52
CA GLU A 209 -21.68 -5.35 17.15
C GLU A 209 -21.85 -5.51 15.62
N LEU A 210 -22.11 -4.39 14.92
CA LEU A 210 -22.20 -4.37 13.44
C LEU A 210 -20.88 -4.80 12.79
N ARG A 211 -19.75 -4.45 13.40
CA ARG A 211 -18.42 -4.79 12.92
C ARG A 211 -18.00 -6.19 13.37
N GLU A 212 -18.36 -6.59 14.58
CA GLU A 212 -18.12 -7.93 15.10
C GLU A 212 -18.75 -8.99 14.22
N ALA A 213 -19.99 -8.76 13.75
CA ALA A 213 -20.67 -9.63 12.81
C ALA A 213 -19.93 -9.73 11.46
N GLN A 214 -19.42 -8.61 10.92
CA GLN A 214 -18.64 -8.58 9.67
C GLN A 214 -17.31 -9.34 9.79
N GLU A 215 -16.65 -9.23 10.95
CA GLU A 215 -15.34 -9.84 11.21
C GLU A 215 -15.46 -11.25 11.82
N SER A 216 -16.67 -11.81 11.94
CA SER A 216 -16.92 -13.11 12.60
C SER A 216 -16.34 -13.22 14.00
N ARG A 217 -16.45 -12.13 14.77
CA ARG A 217 -15.89 -12.00 16.12
C ARG A 217 -16.94 -12.33 17.19
N PRO A 218 -16.50 -12.76 18.40
CA PRO A 218 -17.44 -12.97 19.50
C PRO A 218 -18.11 -11.64 19.91
N PRO A 219 -19.38 -11.68 20.36
CA PRO A 219 -20.09 -10.51 20.85
C PRO A 219 -19.31 -9.78 21.95
N GLY A 220 -19.24 -8.45 21.84
CA GLY A 220 -18.51 -7.58 22.76
C GLY A 220 -17.00 -7.60 22.58
N GLY A 221 -16.46 -8.39 21.65
CA GLY A 221 -15.02 -8.51 21.43
C GLY A 221 -14.36 -7.21 20.95
N ILE A 222 -15.04 -6.39 20.14
CA ILE A 222 -14.55 -5.07 19.73
C ILE A 222 -14.93 -4.01 20.79
N ALA A 223 -16.07 -4.16 21.47
CA ALA A 223 -16.45 -3.27 22.56
C ALA A 223 -15.37 -3.23 23.66
N VAL A 224 -14.84 -4.38 24.08
CA VAL A 224 -13.74 -4.45 25.05
C VAL A 224 -12.48 -3.74 24.54
N GLU A 225 -12.14 -3.87 23.25
CA GLU A 225 -10.97 -3.20 22.66
C GLU A 225 -11.11 -1.68 22.66
N ILE A 226 -12.33 -1.17 22.41
CA ILE A 226 -12.61 0.26 22.44
C ILE A 226 -12.37 0.78 23.85
N LEU A 227 -12.94 0.12 24.86
CA LEU A 227 -12.84 0.55 26.25
C LEU A 227 -11.40 0.41 26.78
N HIS A 228 -10.70 -0.65 26.39
CA HIS A 228 -9.28 -0.81 26.68
C HIS A 228 -8.44 0.31 26.06
N ALA A 229 -8.70 0.67 24.79
CA ALA A 229 -8.01 1.78 24.15
C ALA A 229 -8.25 3.12 24.87
N ILE A 230 -9.48 3.37 25.33
CA ILE A 230 -9.80 4.55 26.14
C ILE A 230 -8.97 4.60 27.42
N ALA A 231 -9.01 3.53 28.22
CA ALA A 231 -8.25 3.45 29.46
C ALA A 231 -6.73 3.59 29.22
N TRP A 232 -6.21 2.92 28.17
CA TRP A 232 -4.80 3.00 27.79
C TRP A 232 -4.35 4.43 27.45
N LEU A 233 -5.20 5.19 26.74
CA LEU A 233 -4.93 6.59 26.38
C LEU A 233 -4.95 7.51 27.61
N GLU A 234 -5.95 7.36 28.49
CA GLU A 234 -6.06 8.14 29.72
C GLU A 234 -4.87 7.88 30.67
N ASP A 235 -4.44 6.62 30.81
CA ASP A 235 -3.25 6.24 31.58
C ASP A 235 -1.97 6.92 31.09
N ARG A 236 -1.94 7.33 29.80
CA ARG A 236 -0.83 8.07 29.17
C ARG A 236 -1.06 9.58 29.14
N GLY A 237 -2.05 10.04 29.89
CA GLY A 237 -2.34 11.44 30.11
C GLY A 237 -3.09 12.10 28.96
N VAL A 238 -3.75 11.35 28.06
CA VAL A 238 -4.70 11.93 27.12
C VAL A 238 -5.96 12.35 27.89
N PRO A 239 -6.39 13.63 27.81
CA PRO A 239 -7.58 14.07 28.54
C PRO A 239 -8.85 13.37 28.04
N PRO A 240 -9.82 13.06 28.92
CA PRO A 240 -11.09 12.46 28.49
C PRO A 240 -11.85 13.33 27.47
N SER A 241 -11.68 14.66 27.50
CA SER A 241 -12.30 15.59 26.54
C SER A 241 -11.80 15.45 25.10
N ASP A 242 -10.62 14.86 24.95
CA ASP A 242 -9.91 14.64 23.70
C ASP A 242 -10.19 13.25 23.11
N ILE A 243 -10.99 12.44 23.80
CA ILE A 243 -11.43 11.13 23.35
C ILE A 243 -12.96 11.16 23.25
N ARG A 244 -13.52 10.68 22.14
CA ARG A 244 -14.97 10.57 21.95
C ARG A 244 -15.34 9.28 21.27
N VAL A 245 -16.59 8.88 21.49
CA VAL A 245 -17.16 7.65 20.94
C VAL A 245 -18.31 7.99 19.98
N TYR A 246 -18.18 7.55 18.73
CA TYR A 246 -19.07 7.90 17.63
C TYR A 246 -20.18 6.86 17.46
N LYS A 247 -21.43 7.31 17.31
CA LYS A 247 -22.60 6.44 17.03
C LYS A 247 -22.60 5.89 15.60
N GLY A 248 -21.61 5.05 15.29
CA GLY A 248 -21.46 4.36 14.00
C GLY A 248 -20.08 3.73 13.89
N THR A 249 -19.88 2.92 12.85
CA THR A 249 -18.58 2.37 12.52
C THR A 249 -17.91 3.28 11.49
N PRO A 250 -16.70 3.81 11.75
CA PRO A 250 -15.94 4.55 10.74
C PRO A 250 -15.80 3.70 9.49
N THR A 251 -16.16 4.26 8.33
CA THR A 251 -16.02 3.55 7.05
C THR A 251 -14.56 3.30 6.68
N CYS A 252 -13.64 4.08 7.27
CA CYS A 252 -12.20 3.91 7.15
C CYS A 252 -11.54 4.32 8.46
N PHE A 253 -10.39 3.69 8.74
CA PHE A 253 -9.48 4.20 9.74
C PHE A 253 -8.70 5.38 9.14
N MET A 254 -8.38 6.36 9.97
CA MET A 254 -7.68 7.56 9.56
C MET A 254 -6.77 8.03 10.69
N VAL A 255 -5.54 8.39 10.35
CA VAL A 255 -4.66 9.14 11.24
C VAL A 255 -4.24 10.40 10.50
N ALA A 256 -4.35 11.57 11.11
CA ALA A 256 -4.09 12.83 10.43
C ALA A 256 -3.42 13.85 11.35
N SER A 257 -2.54 14.67 10.79
CA SER A 257 -2.16 15.98 11.31
C SER A 257 -2.92 17.07 10.54
N SER A 258 -2.74 18.33 10.91
CA SER A 258 -3.24 19.47 10.12
C SER A 258 -2.59 19.59 8.73
N GLU A 259 -1.47 18.90 8.49
CA GLU A 259 -0.70 18.94 7.24
C GLU A 259 -0.90 17.70 6.37
N ARG A 260 -1.03 16.52 6.99
CA ARG A 260 -1.04 15.22 6.29
C ARG A 260 -2.05 14.27 6.89
N MET A 261 -2.48 13.29 6.10
CA MET A 261 -3.45 12.29 6.48
C MET A 261 -3.07 10.95 5.89
N LEU A 262 -3.15 9.90 6.71
CA LEU A 262 -3.06 8.52 6.31
C LEU A 262 -4.44 7.86 6.40
N ILE A 263 -4.90 7.30 5.28
CA ILE A 263 -6.20 6.65 5.14
C ILE A 263 -6.01 5.13 5.08
N ASN A 264 -6.89 4.42 5.78
CA ASN A 264 -6.92 2.96 5.93
C ASN A 264 -5.70 2.31 6.64
N PRO A 265 -5.09 2.92 7.68
CA PRO A 265 -3.86 2.39 8.27
C PRO A 265 -4.04 1.18 9.19
N TYR A 266 -5.25 0.67 9.44
CA TYR A 266 -5.50 -0.25 10.56
C TYR A 266 -4.77 -1.60 10.48
N PRO A 267 -3.74 -1.85 11.29
CA PRO A 267 -2.84 -2.98 11.11
C PRO A 267 -3.35 -4.24 11.83
N TYR A 268 -4.63 -4.57 11.69
CA TYR A 268 -5.24 -5.72 12.38
C TYR A 268 -5.50 -6.88 11.42
N GLN A 269 -5.00 -8.07 11.80
CA GLN A 269 -5.24 -9.36 11.14
C GLN A 269 -4.81 -9.49 9.66
N ARG A 270 -5.15 -10.62 9.05
CA ARG A 270 -4.77 -11.04 7.69
C ARG A 270 -5.10 -10.00 6.61
N GLU A 271 -6.20 -9.27 6.76
CA GLU A 271 -6.65 -8.25 5.80
C GLU A 271 -5.78 -7.00 5.82
N ALA A 272 -5.06 -6.73 6.93
CA ALA A 272 -4.09 -5.63 7.01
C ALA A 272 -2.87 -5.81 6.09
N TYR A 273 -2.49 -7.06 5.80
CA TYR A 273 -1.38 -7.36 4.90
C TYR A 273 -1.72 -7.21 3.41
N ARG A 274 -3.01 -7.03 3.07
CA ARG A 274 -3.50 -7.10 1.68
C ARG A 274 -4.18 -5.82 1.20
N SER A 275 -4.22 -4.79 2.05
CA SER A 275 -4.93 -3.55 1.77
C SER A 275 -3.96 -2.39 1.65
N PHE A 276 -4.08 -1.62 0.57
CA PHE A 276 -3.29 -0.42 0.38
C PHE A 276 -3.71 0.69 1.35
N CYS A 277 -2.78 1.61 1.61
CA CYS A 277 -3.04 2.87 2.29
C CYS A 277 -2.75 4.05 1.37
N ILE A 278 -3.40 5.18 1.63
CA ILE A 278 -3.15 6.43 0.90
C ILE A 278 -2.71 7.49 1.89
N GLU A 279 -1.56 8.11 1.64
CA GLU A 279 -1.16 9.36 2.29
C GLU A 279 -1.55 10.54 1.41
N ALA A 280 -2.21 11.52 2.01
CA ALA A 280 -2.62 12.75 1.37
C ALA A 280 -2.16 13.97 2.19
N VAL A 281 -1.78 15.05 1.51
CA VAL A 281 -1.46 16.34 2.10
C VAL A 281 -2.67 17.28 2.05
N SER A 282 -2.74 18.20 3.00
CA SER A 282 -3.68 19.30 2.95
C SER A 282 -3.36 20.20 1.75
N THR A 283 -4.37 20.44 0.91
CA THR A 283 -4.25 21.32 -0.26
C THR A 283 -5.34 22.40 -0.20
N ARG A 284 -5.22 23.43 -1.03
CA ARG A 284 -6.27 24.45 -1.20
C ARG A 284 -7.52 23.90 -1.91
N ASN A 285 -7.47 22.69 -2.46
CA ASN A 285 -8.58 22.07 -3.14
C ASN A 285 -9.53 21.45 -2.10
N GLU A 286 -10.69 22.07 -1.89
CA GLU A 286 -11.74 21.57 -0.99
C GLU A 286 -12.33 20.21 -1.45
N ARG A 287 -12.13 19.84 -2.72
CA ARG A 287 -12.50 18.51 -3.25
C ARG A 287 -11.34 17.51 -3.20
N GLY A 288 -10.19 17.90 -2.63
CA GLY A 288 -9.05 17.02 -2.42
C GLY A 288 -9.38 15.90 -1.42
N VAL A 289 -8.55 14.87 -1.43
CA VAL A 289 -8.70 13.68 -0.56
C VAL A 289 -8.66 14.10 0.90
N TYR A 290 -7.64 14.87 1.30
CA TYR A 290 -7.49 15.35 2.67
C TYR A 290 -8.74 16.07 3.17
N HIS A 291 -9.21 17.10 2.44
CA HIS A 291 -10.36 17.91 2.89
C HIS A 291 -11.64 17.07 2.98
N SER A 292 -11.87 16.21 1.98
CA SER A 292 -13.07 15.36 1.92
C SER A 292 -13.15 14.40 3.11
N PHE A 293 -12.06 13.73 3.46
CA PHE A 293 -12.02 12.82 4.61
C PHE A 293 -11.99 13.59 5.94
N TRP A 294 -11.23 14.68 6.03
CA TRP A 294 -11.16 15.51 7.23
C TRP A 294 -12.54 16.03 7.63
N VAL A 295 -13.31 16.52 6.65
CA VAL A 295 -14.66 17.03 6.92
C VAL A 295 -15.63 15.90 7.27
N ASN A 296 -15.69 14.83 6.47
CA ASN A 296 -16.77 13.85 6.58
C ASN A 296 -16.50 12.74 7.60
N HIS A 297 -15.23 12.38 7.85
CA HIS A 297 -14.85 11.30 8.77
C HIS A 297 -14.38 11.79 10.13
N TYR A 298 -14.08 13.08 10.26
CA TYR A 298 -13.68 13.67 11.53
C TYR A 298 -14.52 14.86 11.94
N MET A 299 -14.47 15.99 11.21
CA MET A 299 -15.08 17.24 11.67
C MET A 299 -16.58 17.11 11.90
N LYS A 300 -17.33 16.58 10.92
CA LYS A 300 -18.78 16.38 11.07
C LYS A 300 -19.12 15.39 12.18
N PRO A 301 -18.50 14.19 12.27
CA PRO A 301 -18.70 13.31 13.42
C PRO A 301 -18.39 13.95 14.78
N TRP A 302 -17.27 14.66 14.88
CA TRP A 302 -16.77 15.24 16.12
C TRP A 302 -17.60 16.43 16.58
N TYR A 303 -17.92 17.34 15.66
CA TYR A 303 -18.55 18.62 15.97
C TYR A 303 -20.06 18.64 15.68
N GLY A 304 -20.57 17.85 14.72
CA GLY A 304 -21.95 17.89 14.21
C GLY A 304 -22.00 18.41 12.75
N GLU A 305 -23.12 18.15 12.05
CA GLU A 305 -23.28 18.48 10.62
C GLU A 305 -23.56 19.97 10.34
N ASP A 306 -24.26 20.65 11.25
CA ASP A 306 -24.71 22.03 11.06
C ASP A 306 -24.01 22.98 12.04
N LYS A 307 -23.20 23.91 11.53
CA LYS A 307 -22.97 25.20 12.21
C LYS A 307 -24.21 26.07 11.98
N ARG A 308 -25.25 25.96 12.80
CA ARG A 308 -26.13 27.13 13.00
C ARG A 308 -25.34 28.12 13.84
N ARG A 309 -25.49 29.42 13.55
CA ARG A 309 -24.60 30.54 13.94
C ARG A 309 -24.03 30.52 15.36
N ASP A 310 -24.63 29.76 16.28
CA ASP A 310 -24.27 29.77 17.67
C ASP A 310 -23.96 28.36 18.22
N HIS A 311 -24.55 27.25 17.73
CA HIS A 311 -24.44 25.88 18.30
C HIS A 311 -24.47 24.79 17.21
N PHE A 312 -23.73 23.68 17.40
CA PHE A 312 -23.82 22.50 16.53
C PHE A 312 -25.06 21.66 16.86
N ILE A 313 -25.79 21.20 15.84
CA ILE A 313 -26.87 20.20 16.01
C ILE A 313 -26.20 18.90 16.44
N GLN A 314 -26.40 18.56 17.72
CA GLN A 314 -25.84 17.44 18.52
C GLN A 314 -24.68 16.64 17.88
N PRO A 315 -23.46 16.70 18.46
CA PRO A 315 -22.35 15.89 17.94
C PRO A 315 -22.71 14.40 18.02
N ASN A 316 -22.50 13.68 16.91
CA ASN A 316 -22.62 12.22 16.87
C ASN A 316 -21.51 11.54 17.69
N ALA A 317 -20.43 12.27 17.97
CA ALA A 317 -19.37 11.90 18.90
C ALA A 317 -19.80 12.24 20.34
N LEU A 318 -20.12 11.20 21.10
CA LEU A 318 -20.54 11.29 22.48
C LEU A 318 -19.34 11.36 23.43
N ARG A 319 -19.56 12.01 24.56
CA ARG A 319 -18.64 11.99 25.71
C ARG A 319 -18.93 10.76 26.55
N TYR A 320 -17.94 10.38 27.34
CA TYR A 320 -18.05 9.29 28.30
C TYR A 320 -17.53 9.73 29.67
N VAL A 321 -17.87 8.93 30.66
CA VAL A 321 -17.27 8.93 31.99
C VAL A 321 -16.59 7.58 32.14
N HIS A 322 -15.30 7.58 32.46
CA HIS A 322 -14.52 6.39 32.79
C HIS A 322 -14.03 6.54 34.22
N GLU A 323 -14.27 5.51 35.02
CA GLU A 323 -13.95 5.52 36.43
C GLU A 323 -13.55 4.12 36.86
N VAL A 324 -12.52 4.05 37.70
CA VAL A 324 -12.11 2.83 38.37
C VAL A 324 -13.08 2.55 39.52
N LEU A 325 -13.52 1.30 39.63
CA LEU A 325 -14.30 0.84 40.78
C LEU A 325 -13.38 0.66 41.98
N ASP A 326 -13.81 1.21 43.10
CA ASP A 326 -13.27 0.93 44.42
C ASP A 326 -13.62 -0.52 44.81
N GLY A 327 -12.88 -1.08 45.75
CA GLY A 327 -13.20 -2.36 46.35
C GLY A 327 -12.53 -2.48 47.70
N PRO A 328 -12.92 -3.46 48.50
CA PRO A 328 -12.34 -3.67 49.82
C PRO A 328 -11.02 -4.43 49.66
N PHE A 329 -10.05 -3.78 49.05
CA PHE A 329 -8.72 -4.35 48.88
C PHE A 329 -7.92 -4.10 50.16
N PRO A 330 -7.24 -5.11 50.72
CA PRO A 330 -6.55 -5.00 52.00
C PRO A 330 -5.50 -3.89 51.97
N GLN A 331 -5.33 -3.19 53.11
CA GLN A 331 -4.30 -2.16 53.28
C GLN A 331 -2.92 -2.73 52.89
N GLY A 332 -2.35 -2.21 51.78
CA GLY A 332 -1.08 -2.67 51.21
C GLY A 332 -1.18 -3.03 49.73
N TRP A 333 -2.39 -3.35 49.23
CA TRP A 333 -2.70 -3.36 47.80
C TRP A 333 -2.83 -1.92 47.30
N THR A 334 -1.71 -1.20 47.29
CA THR A 334 -1.66 0.12 46.65
C THR A 334 -1.70 -0.09 45.15
N VAL A 335 -2.66 0.58 44.49
CA VAL A 335 -2.78 0.67 43.02
C VAL A 335 -1.43 0.98 42.33
N ALA A 336 -0.51 1.61 43.06
CA ALA A 336 0.84 1.95 42.61
C ALA A 336 1.80 0.75 42.44
N SER A 337 1.61 -0.39 43.11
CA SER A 337 2.59 -1.49 43.09
C SER A 337 2.43 -2.47 41.92
N GLN A 338 1.32 -2.41 41.18
CA GLN A 338 1.08 -3.28 40.02
C GLN A 338 0.87 -2.55 38.69
N GLY A 339 0.97 -1.22 38.64
CA GLY A 339 0.80 -0.44 37.40
C GLY A 339 -0.64 -0.50 36.89
N SER A 340 -1.43 0.55 37.13
CA SER A 340 -2.79 0.80 36.58
C SER A 340 -3.85 -0.33 36.56
N HIS A 341 -3.59 -1.50 37.16
CA HIS A 341 -4.54 -2.62 37.16
C HIS A 341 -5.61 -2.46 38.25
N ALA A 342 -6.54 -1.55 38.02
CA ALA A 342 -7.86 -1.61 38.62
C ALA A 342 -8.53 -2.95 38.26
N PHE A 343 -8.97 -3.72 39.27
CA PHE A 343 -9.71 -4.97 39.11
C PHE A 343 -10.97 -4.81 38.29
N ALA A 344 -11.58 -3.64 38.35
CA ALA A 344 -12.69 -3.30 37.49
C ALA A 344 -12.72 -1.80 37.19
N ASP A 345 -13.08 -1.48 35.95
CA ASP A 345 -13.47 -0.15 35.54
C ASP A 345 -14.93 -0.18 35.05
N PHE A 346 -15.55 1.00 35.04
CA PHE A 346 -16.83 1.16 34.38
C PHE A 346 -16.82 2.40 33.47
N PHE A 347 -17.67 2.32 32.47
CA PHE A 347 -17.84 3.35 31.46
C PHE A 347 -19.31 3.72 31.36
N VAL A 348 -19.59 5.01 31.34
CA VAL A 348 -20.92 5.56 31.07
C VAL A 348 -20.82 6.46 29.85
N ILE A 349 -21.59 6.15 28.82
CA ILE A 349 -21.73 6.99 27.63
C ILE A 349 -23.15 7.52 27.59
N HIS A 350 -23.30 8.84 27.67
CA HIS A 350 -24.60 9.49 27.65
C HIS A 350 -25.09 9.67 26.21
N ASP A 351 -26.32 9.23 25.95
CA ASP A 351 -27.01 9.35 24.68
C ASP A 351 -28.35 10.10 24.89
N PRO A 352 -28.82 10.94 23.95
CA PRO A 352 -30.18 11.48 24.03
C PRO A 352 -31.28 10.43 24.28
N GLU A 353 -31.07 9.19 23.84
CA GLU A 353 -32.03 8.09 24.01
C GLU A 353 -31.82 7.23 25.27
N GLY A 354 -30.86 7.59 26.13
CA GLY A 354 -30.56 6.84 27.37
C GLY A 354 -29.09 6.87 27.75
N MET A 355 -28.60 5.81 28.38
CA MET A 355 -27.17 5.68 28.66
C MET A 355 -26.66 4.30 28.31
N TYR A 356 -25.47 4.24 27.76
CA TYR A 356 -24.72 3.00 27.66
C TYR A 356 -23.86 2.86 28.91
N LEU A 357 -24.00 1.73 29.60
CA LEU A 357 -23.19 1.38 30.75
C LEU A 357 -22.39 0.12 30.41
N ALA A 358 -21.10 0.13 30.73
CA ALA A 358 -20.25 -1.05 30.65
C ALA A 358 -19.41 -1.20 31.92
N VAL A 359 -19.15 -2.44 32.30
CA VAL A 359 -18.27 -2.82 33.40
C VAL A 359 -17.32 -3.88 32.86
N ASN A 360 -16.02 -3.65 33.03
CA ASN A 360 -14.99 -4.60 32.64
C ASN A 360 -14.16 -4.97 33.88
N VAL A 361 -14.12 -6.27 34.16
CA VAL A 361 -13.43 -6.88 35.30
C VAL A 361 -12.21 -7.61 34.77
N ARG A 362 -11.04 -7.37 35.37
CA ARG A 362 -9.75 -7.89 34.94
C ARG A 362 -9.06 -8.62 36.09
N GLY A 363 -8.70 -9.88 35.87
CA GLY A 363 -7.87 -10.66 36.78
C GLY A 363 -8.42 -10.80 38.20
N LEU A 364 -9.75 -10.87 38.37
CA LEU A 364 -10.35 -10.93 39.70
C LEU A 364 -10.11 -12.28 40.36
N GLU A 365 -9.33 -12.32 41.44
CA GLU A 365 -9.03 -13.59 42.10
C GLU A 365 -10.29 -14.32 42.58
N LYS A 366 -10.22 -15.66 42.67
CA LYS A 366 -11.31 -16.47 43.22
C LYS A 366 -11.51 -16.23 44.71
N THR A 367 -10.48 -15.73 45.38
CA THR A 367 -10.46 -15.52 46.81
C THR A 367 -9.76 -14.20 47.09
N ILE A 368 -10.41 -13.33 47.85
CA ILE A 368 -9.88 -12.01 48.20
C ILE A 368 -9.63 -11.98 49.70
N ALA A 369 -8.36 -11.91 50.08
CA ALA A 369 -7.93 -11.65 51.45
C ALA A 369 -8.38 -10.24 51.88
N TYR A 370 -9.03 -10.08 53.03
CA TYR A 370 -9.65 -8.80 53.37
C TYR A 370 -9.47 -8.32 54.82
N GLU A 371 -9.13 -9.23 55.74
CA GLU A 371 -8.79 -8.88 57.12
C GLU A 371 -7.68 -9.83 57.60
N ARG A 372 -6.63 -9.30 58.23
CA ARG A 372 -5.58 -10.12 58.84
C ARG A 372 -5.75 -10.11 60.35
N ASP A 373 -6.00 -11.28 60.92
CA ASP A 373 -6.12 -11.47 62.36
C ASP A 373 -4.74 -11.33 63.04
N SER A 374 -4.74 -11.13 64.37
CA SER A 374 -3.51 -10.91 65.14
C SER A 374 -2.52 -12.08 65.12
N ASP A 375 -2.98 -13.28 64.77
CA ASP A 375 -2.16 -14.48 64.62
C ASP A 375 -1.53 -14.61 63.22
N GLY A 376 -1.81 -13.66 62.32
CA GLY A 376 -1.32 -13.63 60.95
C GLY A 376 -2.20 -14.37 59.94
N SER A 377 -3.26 -15.08 60.39
CA SER A 377 -4.26 -15.66 59.50
C SER A 377 -5.06 -14.56 58.79
N CYS A 378 -5.61 -14.88 57.62
CA CYS A 378 -6.36 -13.92 56.82
C CYS A 378 -7.76 -14.44 56.56
N LYS A 379 -8.76 -13.59 56.81
CA LYS A 379 -10.13 -13.85 56.38
C LYS A 379 -10.22 -13.63 54.88
N GLU A 380 -10.88 -14.57 54.24
CA GLU A 380 -10.94 -14.69 52.79
C GLU A 380 -12.39 -14.62 52.32
N LEU A 381 -12.64 -13.76 51.33
CA LEU A 381 -13.90 -13.68 50.61
C LEU A 381 -13.80 -14.54 49.36
N GLN A 382 -14.57 -15.62 49.31
CA GLN A 382 -14.71 -16.41 48.09
C GLN A 382 -15.56 -15.62 47.09
N VAL A 383 -15.16 -15.55 45.82
CA VAL A 383 -15.89 -14.89 44.74
C VAL A 383 -16.34 -15.94 43.73
N GLY A 384 -17.62 -15.95 43.40
CA GLY A 384 -18.26 -16.82 42.43
C GLY A 384 -17.83 -16.49 41.01
N ASP A 385 -18.30 -17.29 40.06
CA ASP A 385 -17.98 -17.09 38.63
C ASP A 385 -18.95 -16.11 37.95
N THR A 386 -20.02 -15.72 38.64
CA THR A 386 -21.03 -14.79 38.15
C THR A 386 -21.14 -13.60 39.09
N LEU A 387 -21.04 -12.40 38.54
CA LEU A 387 -21.24 -11.15 39.27
C LEU A 387 -22.51 -10.46 38.77
N SER A 388 -23.21 -9.73 39.64
CA SER A 388 -24.34 -8.88 39.27
C SER A 388 -23.95 -7.40 39.35
N VAL A 389 -24.30 -6.63 38.32
CA VAL A 389 -24.11 -5.18 38.26
C VAL A 389 -25.41 -4.52 38.67
N ARG A 390 -25.35 -3.64 39.66
CA ARG A 390 -26.53 -2.95 40.20
C ARG A 390 -26.28 -1.46 40.34
N LEU A 391 -27.34 -0.68 40.18
CA LEU A 391 -27.35 0.76 40.41
C LEU A 391 -28.18 1.08 41.66
N LEU A 392 -27.64 1.94 42.52
CA LEU A 392 -28.31 2.41 43.73
C LEU A 392 -29.04 3.72 43.47
N ASP A 393 -30.35 3.73 43.67
CA ASP A 393 -31.17 4.93 43.67
C ASP A 393 -31.46 5.39 45.12
N LEU A 394 -30.97 6.58 45.47
CA LEU A 394 -31.21 7.23 46.78
C LEU A 394 -32.28 8.34 46.71
N THR A 395 -32.86 8.59 45.53
CA THR A 395 -33.87 9.63 45.35
C THR A 395 -35.22 9.26 45.98
N THR A 396 -35.44 7.98 46.24
CA THR A 396 -36.59 7.47 46.98
C THR A 396 -36.34 7.48 48.50
N CYS A 397 -37.40 7.49 49.30
CA CYS A 397 -37.30 7.37 50.76
C CYS A 397 -36.67 6.06 51.22
N ASP A 398 -36.74 5.04 50.36
CA ASP A 398 -36.18 3.70 50.57
C ASP A 398 -35.10 3.45 49.51
N PRO A 399 -33.81 3.28 49.88
CA PRO A 399 -32.75 2.99 48.93
C PRO A 399 -33.04 1.74 48.12
N LYS A 400 -32.99 1.86 46.79
CA LYS A 400 -33.31 0.74 45.91
C LYS A 400 -32.14 0.39 45.01
N TRP A 401 -31.65 -0.84 45.17
CA TRP A 401 -30.76 -1.47 44.20
C TRP A 401 -31.57 -1.98 43.01
N SER A 402 -31.16 -1.56 41.81
CA SER A 402 -31.72 -2.05 40.55
C SER A 402 -30.69 -2.92 39.84
N ASP A 403 -31.01 -4.19 39.64
CA ASP A 403 -30.17 -5.09 38.84
C ASP A 403 -30.25 -4.67 37.37
N VAL A 404 -29.08 -4.36 36.79
CA VAL A 404 -28.98 -3.94 35.38
C VAL A 404 -28.38 -5.02 34.49
N GLY A 405 -27.67 -6.00 35.09
CA GLY A 405 -27.13 -7.13 34.35
C GLY A 405 -26.12 -7.97 35.13
N GLN A 406 -25.52 -8.94 34.42
CA GLN A 406 -24.62 -9.93 35.00
C GLN A 406 -23.34 -10.05 34.18
N ILE A 407 -22.23 -10.28 34.87
CA ILE A 407 -20.90 -10.54 34.31
C ILE A 407 -20.58 -12.00 34.56
N GLN A 408 -20.23 -12.73 33.49
CA GLN A 408 -19.65 -14.06 33.61
C GLN A 408 -18.13 -13.94 33.57
N LEU A 409 -17.46 -14.48 34.59
CA LEU A 409 -16.00 -14.54 34.66
C LEU A 409 -15.47 -15.74 33.87
N ASP A 410 -14.40 -15.52 33.10
CA ASP A 410 -13.70 -16.55 32.34
C ASP A 410 -12.65 -17.29 33.20
N ARG A 411 -11.83 -18.15 32.56
CA ARG A 411 -10.76 -18.89 33.26
C ARG A 411 -9.65 -17.99 33.79
N GLY A 412 -9.37 -16.88 33.11
CA GLY A 412 -8.47 -15.83 33.60
C GLY A 412 -9.15 -14.90 34.59
N ARG A 413 -10.41 -15.19 34.94
CA ARG A 413 -11.27 -14.41 35.82
C ARG A 413 -11.46 -12.97 35.34
N ASN A 414 -11.46 -12.79 34.02
CA ASN A 414 -11.89 -11.57 33.37
C ASN A 414 -13.37 -11.68 33.05
N GLY A 415 -14.08 -10.55 33.03
CA GLY A 415 -15.48 -10.54 32.65
C GLY A 415 -15.88 -9.18 32.10
N PHE A 416 -16.79 -9.19 31.15
CA PHE A 416 -17.28 -7.97 30.53
C PHE A 416 -18.80 -7.99 30.48
N TRP A 417 -19.40 -6.88 30.87
CA TRP A 417 -20.83 -6.66 30.70
C TRP A 417 -21.07 -5.26 30.18
N HIS A 418 -22.04 -5.13 29.27
CA HIS A 418 -22.50 -3.83 28.82
C HIS A 418 -23.96 -3.86 28.41
N ARG A 419 -24.63 -2.70 28.49
CA ARG A 419 -26.02 -2.56 28.09
C ARG A 419 -26.40 -1.10 27.85
N LYS A 420 -27.32 -0.87 26.91
CA LYS A 420 -28.08 0.39 26.83
C LYS A 420 -29.24 0.34 27.82
N LEU A 421 -29.26 1.28 28.73
CA LEU A 421 -30.35 1.51 29.68
C LEU A 421 -31.23 2.62 29.08
N SER A 422 -32.46 2.24 28.73
CA SER A 422 -33.45 3.09 28.06
C SER A 422 -34.46 3.72 29.02
N ASP A 423 -34.39 3.41 30.31
CA ASP A 423 -35.24 4.01 31.32
C ASP A 423 -34.80 5.46 31.56
N TYR A 424 -35.73 6.40 31.40
CA TYR A 424 -35.53 7.86 31.43
C TYR A 424 -34.96 8.43 32.73
N LYS A 425 -34.52 7.60 33.69
CA LYS A 425 -33.74 8.09 34.81
C LYS A 425 -32.36 8.46 34.27
N SER A 426 -32.10 9.76 34.20
CA SER A 426 -30.74 10.27 34.00
C SER A 426 -29.79 9.53 34.92
N PHE A 427 -28.58 9.19 34.45
CA PHE A 427 -27.50 8.62 35.27
C PHE A 427 -27.33 9.37 36.58
N SER A 428 -27.55 10.69 36.54
CA SER A 428 -27.50 11.54 37.71
C SER A 428 -28.44 11.09 38.83
N SER A 429 -29.53 10.38 38.57
CA SER A 429 -30.48 9.87 39.57
C SER A 429 -29.91 8.76 40.44
N TYR A 430 -28.84 8.08 40.00
CA TYR A 430 -28.19 7.04 40.77
C TYR A 430 -27.08 7.64 41.63
N ALA A 431 -26.94 7.13 42.85
CA ALA A 431 -25.90 7.55 43.77
C ALA A 431 -24.62 6.73 43.60
N MET A 432 -24.75 5.46 43.18
CA MET A 432 -23.63 4.52 43.13
C MET A 432 -23.89 3.39 42.13
N ILE A 433 -22.81 2.86 41.57
CA ILE A 433 -22.76 1.54 40.94
C ILE A 433 -22.09 0.55 41.88
N GLY A 434 -22.62 -0.67 41.92
CA GLY A 434 -22.05 -1.78 42.67
C GLY A 434 -21.99 -3.03 41.82
N VAL A 435 -20.89 -3.77 41.94
CA VAL A 435 -20.72 -5.13 41.42
C VAL A 435 -20.76 -6.07 42.61
N PHE A 436 -21.68 -7.03 42.59
CA PHE A 436 -21.94 -7.95 43.68
C PHE A 436 -21.63 -9.38 43.26
N ASP A 437 -21.07 -10.15 44.19
CA ASP A 437 -21.06 -11.60 44.07
C ASP A 437 -22.50 -12.16 44.05
N ASP A 438 -22.73 -13.25 43.33
CA ASP A 438 -24.05 -13.90 43.24
C ASP A 438 -24.62 -14.32 44.61
N ARG A 439 -23.75 -14.66 45.57
CA ARG A 439 -24.13 -14.99 46.95
C ARG A 439 -24.40 -13.76 47.83
N ASN A 440 -24.04 -12.57 47.37
CA ASN A 440 -24.21 -11.31 48.11
C ASN A 440 -23.52 -11.30 49.50
N GLN A 441 -22.38 -11.98 49.62
CA GLN A 441 -21.67 -12.25 50.88
C GLN A 441 -20.54 -11.26 51.19
N SER A 442 -20.67 -9.99 50.83
CA SER A 442 -19.64 -9.01 51.21
C SER A 442 -19.59 -8.89 52.74
N PRO A 443 -18.40 -9.02 53.35
CA PRO A 443 -18.24 -8.86 54.80
C PRO A 443 -18.23 -7.38 55.21
N PHE A 444 -18.20 -6.47 54.24
CA PHE A 444 -18.19 -5.03 54.44
C PHE A 444 -19.62 -4.49 54.47
N HIS A 445 -19.86 -3.52 55.34
CA HIS A 445 -21.19 -2.93 55.52
C HIS A 445 -21.09 -1.41 55.43
N PHE A 446 -22.17 -0.75 55.01
CA PHE A 446 -22.22 0.71 55.07
C PHE A 446 -22.29 1.17 56.52
N GLU A 447 -21.34 2.00 56.94
CA GLU A 447 -21.29 2.55 58.31
C GLU A 447 -21.77 4.01 58.37
N LYS A 448 -21.59 4.77 57.29
CA LYS A 448 -21.76 6.23 57.31
C LYS A 448 -23.08 6.73 56.75
N ASN A 449 -23.76 5.95 55.91
CA ASN A 449 -25.02 6.36 55.30
C ASN A 449 -26.20 5.76 56.07
N PRO A 450 -27.01 6.57 56.80
CA PRO A 450 -28.08 6.06 57.65
C PRO A 450 -29.15 5.27 56.90
N LYS A 451 -29.32 5.51 55.59
CA LYS A 451 -30.30 4.78 54.77
C LYS A 451 -29.80 3.38 54.39
N LEU A 452 -28.49 3.17 54.37
CA LEU A 452 -27.85 1.92 53.97
C LEU A 452 -27.23 1.16 55.16
N GLU A 453 -27.34 1.70 56.37
CA GLU A 453 -26.71 1.15 57.57
C GLU A 453 -27.03 -0.34 57.74
N GLY A 454 -25.98 -1.14 57.90
CA GLY A 454 -26.09 -2.60 58.04
C GLY A 454 -26.35 -3.37 56.74
N GLN A 455 -26.51 -2.72 55.58
CA GLN A 455 -26.50 -3.40 54.29
C GLN A 455 -25.06 -3.74 53.88
N ASN A 456 -24.91 -4.87 53.18
CA ASN A 456 -23.63 -5.28 52.61
C ASN A 456 -23.19 -4.30 51.51
N LEU A 457 -21.95 -3.84 51.60
CA LEU A 457 -21.27 -3.12 50.52
C LEU A 457 -21.10 -4.04 49.30
N PRO A 458 -21.12 -3.51 48.06
CA PRO A 458 -20.77 -4.31 46.89
C PRO A 458 -19.34 -4.87 46.99
N LEU A 459 -19.03 -5.89 46.19
CA LEU A 459 -17.65 -6.38 46.05
C LEU A 459 -16.74 -5.30 45.46
N MET A 460 -17.26 -4.55 44.49
CA MET A 460 -16.60 -3.39 43.89
C MET A 460 -17.66 -2.29 43.68
N TRP A 461 -17.34 -1.03 43.91
CA TRP A 461 -18.32 0.06 43.81
C TRP A 461 -17.70 1.38 43.38
N LYS A 462 -18.56 2.31 42.96
CA LYS A 462 -18.16 3.71 42.81
C LYS A 462 -19.34 4.62 43.12
N TRP A 463 -19.10 5.59 43.99
CA TRP A 463 -20.04 6.67 44.26
C TRP A 463 -19.98 7.73 43.15
N PHE A 464 -21.14 8.09 42.60
CA PHE A 464 -21.30 9.18 41.62
C PHE A 464 -21.63 10.50 42.29
N ARG A 465 -22.17 10.43 43.51
CA ARG A 465 -22.51 11.55 44.38
C ARG A 465 -21.78 11.37 45.70
N HIS A 466 -21.53 12.46 46.42
CA HIS A 466 -20.93 12.37 47.75
C HIS A 466 -21.72 11.41 48.65
N GLU A 467 -21.00 10.56 49.37
CA GLU A 467 -21.55 9.50 50.26
C GLU A 467 -22.50 10.05 51.34
N ASP A 468 -22.34 11.33 51.69
CA ASP A 468 -23.13 12.07 52.69
C ASP A 468 -24.46 12.63 52.15
N ALA A 469 -24.74 12.50 50.84
CA ALA A 469 -25.98 12.96 50.19
C ALA A 469 -27.00 11.82 50.04
#